data_AF-A0A6M8HTP9-F1
#
_entry.id   AF-A0A6M8HTP9-F1
#
_cell.length_a   1.000
_cell.length_b   1.000
_cell.length_c   1.000
_cell.angle_alpha   90.00
_cell.angle_beta   90.00
_cell.angle_gamma   90.00
#
_symmetry.space_group_name_H-M   'P 1'
#
loop_
_entity.id
_entity.type
_entity.pdbx_description
1 polymer ?
#
loop_
_entity_poly.entity_id
_entity_poly.type
_entity_poly.pdbx_seq_one_letter_code
_entity_poly.pdbx_strand_id
1 'polypeptide(L)'
;MSDAYTPSQIADEHEALLQFLYLCPHGMAQFDRSGTILMLNPAFTCLVMPLVGPDIPTFNIVELLEPWLPELRSLLQDPRPRGMICDGTPIYPGSAAPGHDPSVLALTVVRMDADRHMAVLADVTKSVAFKRGVHDN
;
A
#
# COMPACT_ATOMS: atom_id res chain seq x y z
N MET A 1 -37.38 12.52 3.32
CA MET A 1 -36.67 13.78 3.02
C MET A 1 -35.37 13.35 2.36
N SER A 2 -35.28 13.48 1.04
CA SER A 2 -34.14 13.01 0.26
C SER A 2 -33.14 14.15 0.17
N ASP A 3 -32.10 14.12 0.99
CA ASP A 3 -30.96 15.05 0.89
C ASP A 3 -30.12 14.64 -0.33
N ALA A 4 -30.59 15.01 -1.51
CA ALA A 4 -29.76 14.94 -2.71
C ALA A 4 -28.74 16.10 -2.61
N TYR A 5 -27.46 15.74 -2.46
CA TYR A 5 -26.36 16.70 -2.45
C TYR A 5 -26.41 17.60 -3.69
N THR A 6 -26.17 18.90 -3.49
CA THR A 6 -25.99 19.82 -4.62
C THR A 6 -24.63 19.57 -5.29
N PRO A 7 -24.47 19.85 -6.60
CA PRO A 7 -23.20 19.64 -7.30
C PRO A 7 -22.00 20.33 -6.66
N SER A 8 -22.19 21.50 -6.02
CA SER A 8 -21.13 22.21 -5.29
C SER A 8 -20.65 21.43 -4.08
N GLN A 9 -21.59 20.88 -3.29
CA GLN A 9 -21.25 20.12 -2.09
C GLN A 9 -20.51 18.81 -2.45
N ILE A 10 -20.85 18.17 -3.58
CA ILE A 10 -20.10 17.00 -4.07
C ILE A 10 -18.67 17.38 -4.46
N ALA A 11 -18.47 18.54 -5.10
CA ALA A 11 -17.15 19.02 -5.46
C ALA A 11 -16.30 19.33 -4.22
N ASP A 12 -16.88 19.98 -3.22
CA ASP A 12 -16.21 20.31 -1.95
C ASP A 12 -15.83 19.04 -1.17
N GLU A 13 -16.72 18.04 -1.09
CA GLU A 13 -16.41 16.74 -0.47
C GLU A 13 -15.36 15.95 -1.22
N HIS A 14 -15.38 15.99 -2.55
CA HIS A 14 -14.37 15.36 -3.38
C HIS A 14 -13.00 16.01 -3.17
N GLU A 15 -12.93 17.34 -3.11
CA GLU A 15 -11.69 18.06 -2.82
C GLU A 15 -11.17 17.76 -1.40
N ALA A 16 -12.05 17.76 -0.40
CA ALA A 16 -11.70 17.41 0.97
C ALA A 16 -11.16 15.97 1.07
N LEU A 17 -11.78 15.02 0.37
CA LEU A 17 -11.30 13.64 0.28
C LEU A 17 -9.91 13.58 -0.36
N LEU A 18 -9.69 14.30 -1.45
CA LEU A 18 -8.36 14.37 -2.08
C LEU A 18 -7.33 14.90 -1.09
N GLN A 19 -7.56 16.05 -0.46
CA GLN A 19 -6.63 16.63 0.51
C GLN A 19 -6.32 15.65 1.66
N PHE A 20 -7.33 14.94 2.16
CA PHE A 20 -7.13 13.91 3.17
C PHE A 20 -6.22 12.76 2.67
N LEU A 21 -6.44 12.27 1.45
CA LEU A 21 -5.60 11.22 0.85
C LEU A 21 -4.15 11.68 0.61
N TYR A 22 -3.96 12.96 0.28
CA TYR A 22 -2.63 13.59 0.14
C TYR A 22 -1.87 13.67 1.46
N LEU A 23 -2.57 13.89 2.58
CA LEU A 23 -1.97 13.98 3.92
C LEU A 23 -1.83 12.63 4.63
N CYS A 24 -2.39 11.55 4.08
CA CYS A 24 -2.27 10.22 4.67
C CYS A 24 -0.79 9.77 4.69
N PRO A 25 -0.22 9.41 5.86
CA PRO A 25 1.18 9.01 5.97
C PRO A 25 1.44 7.60 5.42
N HIS A 26 0.38 6.85 5.09
CA HIS A 26 0.47 5.51 4.55
C HIS A 26 0.35 5.56 3.03
N GLY A 27 1.19 4.77 2.37
CA GLY A 27 1.09 4.57 0.94
C GLY A 27 -0.18 3.78 0.63
N MET A 28 -1.02 4.29 -0.26
CA MET A 28 -2.22 3.62 -0.71
C MET A 28 -2.18 3.48 -2.22
N ALA A 29 -2.50 2.28 -2.71
CA ALA A 29 -2.69 2.02 -4.12
C ALA A 29 -3.95 1.18 -4.34
N GLN A 30 -4.74 1.55 -5.34
CA GLN A 30 -5.73 0.67 -5.93
C GLN A 30 -5.09 -0.03 -7.13
N PHE A 31 -5.33 -1.34 -7.25
CA PHE A 31 -4.85 -2.13 -8.37
C PHE A 31 -5.90 -3.14 -8.81
N ASP A 32 -5.78 -3.60 -10.05
CA ASP A 32 -6.67 -4.59 -10.62
C ASP A 32 -6.23 -6.04 -10.31
N ARG A 33 -7.01 -7.03 -10.73
CA ARG A 33 -6.68 -8.45 -10.54
C ARG A 33 -5.34 -8.90 -11.17
N SER A 34 -4.84 -8.19 -12.18
CA SER A 34 -3.53 -8.47 -12.80
C SER A 34 -2.35 -7.92 -11.98
N GLY A 35 -2.64 -7.06 -10.99
CA GLY A 35 -1.64 -6.32 -10.23
C GLY A 35 -1.42 -4.90 -10.75
N THR A 36 -2.08 -4.48 -11.83
CA THR A 36 -1.86 -3.17 -12.45
C THR A 36 -2.43 -2.09 -11.54
N ILE A 37 -1.57 -1.16 -11.11
CA ILE A 37 -1.92 -0.01 -10.28
C ILE A 37 -2.76 0.96 -11.11
N LEU A 38 -4.00 1.16 -10.68
CA LEU A 38 -4.97 2.05 -11.30
C LEU A 38 -4.89 3.45 -10.70
N MET A 39 -4.67 3.53 -9.40
CA MET A 39 -4.59 4.77 -8.63
C MET A 39 -3.61 4.60 -7.48
N LEU A 40 -2.93 5.67 -7.09
CA LEU A 40 -2.10 5.72 -5.90
C LEU A 40 -2.15 7.11 -5.25
N ASN A 41 -1.84 7.18 -3.96
CA ASN A 41 -1.55 8.46 -3.31
C ASN A 41 -0.04 8.75 -3.34
N PRO A 42 0.39 10.00 -3.11
CA PRO A 42 1.82 10.36 -3.17
C PRO A 42 2.70 9.56 -2.19
N ALA A 43 2.18 9.25 -1.01
CA ALA A 43 2.91 8.47 -0.01
C ALA A 43 3.31 7.09 -0.52
N PHE A 44 2.50 6.45 -1.36
CA PHE A 44 2.82 5.16 -1.96
C PHE A 44 4.08 5.27 -2.84
N THR A 45 4.13 6.28 -3.69
CA THR A 45 5.30 6.53 -4.55
C THR A 45 6.56 6.80 -3.70
N CYS A 46 6.46 7.61 -2.65
CA CYS A 46 7.58 7.89 -1.76
C CYS A 46 8.12 6.64 -1.05
N LEU A 47 7.25 5.71 -0.64
CA LEU A 47 7.64 4.46 0.01
C LEU A 47 8.24 3.45 -0.98
N VAL A 48 7.78 3.46 -2.22
CA VAL A 48 8.19 2.51 -3.26
C VAL A 48 9.45 2.94 -4.00
N MET A 49 9.66 4.26 -4.20
CA MET A 49 10.80 4.80 -4.94
C MET A 49 12.18 4.25 -4.51
N PRO A 50 12.47 4.08 -3.21
CA PRO A 50 13.74 3.49 -2.76
C PRO A 50 13.87 1.99 -3.08
N LEU A 51 12.77 1.32 -3.42
CA LEU A 51 12.69 -0.12 -3.67
C LEU A 51 12.85 -0.46 -5.15
N VAL A 52 12.39 0.44 -6.03
CA VAL A 52 12.50 0.26 -7.48
C VAL A 52 13.88 0.68 -7.97
N GLY A 53 14.54 -0.19 -8.73
CA GLY A 53 15.74 0.17 -9.47
C GLY A 53 15.44 1.21 -10.56
N PRO A 54 16.48 1.87 -11.10
CA PRO A 54 16.34 2.94 -12.10
C PRO A 54 15.63 2.52 -13.39
N ASP A 55 15.55 1.22 -13.68
CA ASP A 55 15.01 0.66 -14.93
C ASP A 55 13.57 0.12 -14.81
N ILE A 56 12.90 0.30 -13.67
CA ILE A 56 11.60 -0.32 -13.40
C ILE A 56 10.48 0.72 -13.32
N PRO A 57 9.78 1.03 -14.44
CA PRO A 57 8.50 1.71 -14.41
C PRO A 57 7.37 0.67 -14.25
N THR A 58 7.47 -0.27 -13.31
CA THR A 58 6.37 -1.24 -13.12
C THR A 58 5.29 -0.60 -12.28
N PHE A 59 4.24 -0.14 -12.96
CA PHE A 59 2.93 0.11 -12.35
C PHE A 59 2.22 -1.20 -12.01
N ASN A 60 2.93 -2.28 -11.70
CA ASN A 60 2.35 -3.55 -11.28
C ASN A 60 2.83 -3.89 -9.86
N ILE A 61 1.90 -3.97 -8.92
CA ILE A 61 2.22 -4.18 -7.50
C ILE A 61 2.75 -5.58 -7.21
N VAL A 62 2.35 -6.59 -8.01
CA VAL A 62 2.79 -7.97 -7.81
C VAL A 62 4.25 -8.11 -8.23
N GLU A 63 4.63 -7.53 -9.36
CA GLU A 63 6.02 -7.50 -9.82
C GLU A 63 6.90 -6.67 -8.87
N LEU A 64 6.39 -5.52 -8.43
CA LEU A 64 7.08 -4.66 -7.47
C LEU A 64 7.42 -5.40 -6.16
N LEU A 65 6.48 -6.18 -5.63
CA LEU A 65 6.63 -6.83 -4.34
C LEU A 65 7.17 -8.26 -4.42
N GLU A 66 7.32 -8.82 -5.62
CA GLU A 66 7.82 -10.18 -5.85
C GLU A 66 9.13 -10.51 -5.11
N PRO A 67 10.13 -9.60 -5.01
CA PRO A 67 11.37 -9.89 -4.29
C PRO A 67 11.18 -10.15 -2.79
N TRP A 68 10.10 -9.66 -2.19
CA TRP A 68 9.86 -9.71 -0.74
C TRP A 68 8.60 -10.47 -0.34
N LEU A 69 7.65 -10.63 -1.27
CA LEU A 69 6.37 -11.29 -1.05
C LEU A 69 5.92 -12.09 -2.30
N PRO A 70 6.69 -13.11 -2.71
CA PRO A 70 6.38 -13.89 -3.93
C PRO A 70 5.02 -14.60 -3.88
N GLU A 71 4.51 -14.88 -2.67
CA GLU A 71 3.19 -15.47 -2.46
C GLU A 71 2.02 -14.52 -2.74
N LEU A 72 2.25 -13.21 -2.91
CA LEU A 72 1.17 -12.24 -3.17
C LEU A 72 0.31 -12.66 -4.37
N ARG A 73 0.94 -13.18 -5.43
CA ARG A 73 0.23 -13.64 -6.62
C ARG A 73 -0.76 -14.76 -6.31
N SER A 74 -0.40 -15.71 -5.43
CA SER A 74 -1.29 -16.82 -5.06
C SER A 74 -2.41 -16.35 -4.13
N LEU A 75 -2.10 -15.45 -3.19
CA LEU A 75 -3.09 -14.84 -2.29
C LEU A 75 -4.18 -14.06 -3.05
N LEU A 76 -3.81 -13.39 -4.15
CA LEU A 76 -4.76 -12.69 -5.02
C LEU A 76 -5.70 -13.63 -5.79
N GLN A 77 -5.36 -14.92 -5.96
CA GLN A 77 -6.23 -15.90 -6.61
C GLN A 77 -7.37 -16.42 -5.74
N ASP A 78 -7.41 -16.04 -4.46
CA ASP A 78 -8.50 -16.41 -3.58
C ASP A 78 -9.87 -16.01 -4.18
N PRO A 79 -10.84 -16.95 -4.30
CA PRO A 79 -12.12 -16.71 -4.96
C PRO A 79 -13.10 -15.88 -4.12
N ARG A 80 -12.77 -15.53 -2.87
CA ARG A 80 -13.63 -14.70 -2.02
C ARG A 80 -13.95 -13.37 -2.74
N PRO A 81 -15.22 -12.92 -2.75
CA PRO A 81 -15.62 -11.74 -3.54
C PRO A 81 -15.17 -10.41 -2.93
N ARG A 82 -14.96 -10.36 -1.61
CA ARG A 82 -14.51 -9.19 -0.83
C ARG A 82 -13.78 -9.66 0.42
N GLY A 83 -13.01 -8.76 1.02
CA GLY A 83 -12.41 -8.95 2.33
C GLY A 83 -10.90 -8.85 2.33
N MET A 84 -10.31 -9.04 3.51
CA MET A 84 -8.88 -8.92 3.74
C MET A 84 -8.12 -10.12 3.16
N ILE A 85 -7.05 -9.85 2.42
CA ILE A 85 -6.16 -10.83 1.81
C ILE A 85 -4.84 -10.91 2.60
N CYS A 86 -4.26 -9.75 2.91
CA CYS A 86 -3.09 -9.61 3.77
C CYS A 86 -3.39 -8.58 4.85
N ASP A 87 -2.91 -8.80 6.06
CA ASP A 87 -3.08 -7.88 7.18
C ASP A 87 -1.75 -7.55 7.83
N GLY A 88 -1.20 -6.37 7.49
CA GLY A 88 0.04 -5.88 8.07
C GLY A 88 1.23 -6.82 7.88
N THR A 89 1.25 -7.59 6.78
CA THR A 89 2.33 -8.53 6.48
C THR A 89 3.65 -7.78 6.34
N PRO A 90 4.65 -8.04 7.19
CA PRO A 90 5.91 -7.30 7.13
C PRO A 90 6.71 -7.71 5.90
N ILE A 91 7.18 -6.73 5.15
CA ILE A 91 8.17 -6.88 4.09
C ILE A 91 9.48 -6.23 4.55
N TYR A 92 10.59 -6.85 4.18
CA TYR A 92 11.93 -6.43 4.58
C TYR A 92 12.74 -6.08 3.34
N PRO A 93 12.64 -4.84 2.82
CA PRO A 93 13.36 -4.43 1.63
C PRO A 93 14.89 -4.46 1.77
N GLY A 94 15.37 -4.49 3.02
CA GLY A 94 16.78 -4.35 3.33
C GLY A 94 17.16 -2.87 3.47
N SER A 95 18.45 -2.58 3.35
CA SER A 95 18.94 -1.20 3.36
C SER A 95 18.91 -0.65 1.94
N ALA A 96 18.17 0.45 1.72
CA ALA A 96 18.06 1.10 0.42
C ALA A 96 19.40 1.65 -0.11
N ALA A 97 20.40 1.85 0.75
CA ALA A 97 21.75 2.25 0.40
C ALA A 97 22.74 1.97 1.55
N PRO A 98 24.05 1.76 1.28
CA PRO A 98 25.07 1.61 2.33
C PRO A 98 24.98 2.77 3.34
N GLY A 99 24.75 2.45 4.62
CA GLY A 99 24.64 3.45 5.70
C GLY A 99 23.22 3.91 6.05
N HIS A 100 22.17 3.35 5.42
CA HIS A 100 20.78 3.55 5.87
C HIS A 100 20.31 2.40 6.76
N ASP A 101 19.53 2.71 7.78
CA ASP A 101 18.89 1.70 8.61
C ASP A 101 17.98 0.80 7.74
N PRO A 102 17.90 -0.52 8.04
CA PRO A 102 17.01 -1.41 7.33
C PRO A 102 15.57 -0.94 7.49
N SER A 103 14.87 -0.70 6.38
CA SER A 103 13.46 -0.34 6.43
C SER A 103 12.60 -1.60 6.60
N VAL A 104 11.47 -1.44 7.28
CA VAL A 104 10.43 -2.46 7.36
C VAL A 104 9.12 -1.81 6.98
N LEU A 105 8.48 -2.34 5.95
CA LEU A 105 7.13 -1.91 5.58
C LEU A 105 6.15 -3.01 5.99
N ALA A 106 4.92 -2.63 6.29
CA ALA A 106 3.81 -3.56 6.48
C ALA A 106 2.82 -3.40 5.32
N LEU A 107 2.50 -4.50 4.66
CA LEU A 107 1.55 -4.57 3.57
C LEU A 107 0.21 -5.11 4.08
N THR A 108 -0.84 -4.31 3.88
CA THR A 108 -2.23 -4.77 3.99
C THR A 108 -2.84 -4.77 2.59
N VAL A 109 -3.57 -5.82 2.25
CA VAL A 109 -4.31 -5.92 0.98
C VAL A 109 -5.75 -6.27 1.27
N VAL A 110 -6.67 -5.47 0.74
CA VAL A 110 -8.12 -5.67 0.87
C VAL A 110 -8.72 -5.81 -0.52
N ARG A 111 -9.51 -6.85 -0.72
CA ARG A 111 -10.34 -7.02 -1.91
C ARG A 111 -11.61 -6.18 -1.78
N MET A 112 -11.78 -5.22 -2.68
CA MET A 112 -12.94 -4.33 -2.71
C MET A 112 -14.09 -4.97 -3.50
N ASP A 113 -13.76 -5.66 -4.58
CA ASP A 113 -14.68 -6.43 -5.43
C ASP A 113 -13.91 -7.46 -6.27
N ALA A 114 -14.55 -8.02 -7.30
CA ALA A 114 -13.98 -9.07 -8.14
C ALA A 114 -12.71 -8.63 -8.88
N ASP A 115 -12.63 -7.36 -9.25
CA ASP A 115 -11.59 -6.83 -10.13
C ASP A 115 -10.67 -5.82 -9.45
N ARG A 116 -11.05 -5.27 -8.29
CA ARG A 116 -10.30 -4.22 -7.60
C ARG A 116 -9.84 -4.61 -6.20
N HIS A 117 -8.61 -4.20 -5.92
CA HIS A 117 -7.94 -4.37 -4.64
C HIS A 117 -7.37 -3.05 -4.15
N MET A 118 -7.26 -2.91 -2.84
CA MET A 118 -6.58 -1.81 -2.18
C MET A 118 -5.37 -2.35 -1.42
N ALA A 119 -4.19 -1.83 -1.72
CA ALA A 119 -2.98 -2.03 -0.94
C ALA A 119 -2.73 -0.82 -0.04
N VAL A 120 -2.29 -1.09 1.18
CA VAL A 120 -1.76 -0.10 2.11
C VAL A 120 -0.36 -0.52 2.51
N LEU A 121 0.60 0.39 2.34
CA LEU A 121 1.97 0.27 2.80
C LEU A 121 2.19 1.22 3.98
N ALA A 122 2.64 0.67 5.09
CA ALA A 122 3.00 1.42 6.28
C ALA A 122 4.48 1.25 6.60
N ASP A 123 5.22 2.33 6.84
CA ASP A 123 6.56 2.24 7.41
C ASP A 123 6.44 1.90 8.91
N VAL A 124 6.85 0.68 9.26
CA VAL A 124 6.83 0.15 10.62
C VAL A 124 8.23 -0.05 11.20
N THR A 125 9.25 0.53 10.57
CA THR A 125 10.66 0.37 10.94
C THR A 125 10.89 0.67 12.43
N LYS A 126 10.40 1.81 12.91
CA LYS A 126 10.51 2.22 14.32
C LYS A 126 9.76 1.27 15.27
N SER A 127 8.57 0.84 14.88
CA SER A 127 7.73 -0.07 15.68
C SER A 127 8.36 -1.45 15.84
N VAL A 128 9.00 -1.96 14.79
CA VAL A 128 9.69 -3.26 14.82
C VAL A 128 11.00 -3.16 15.61
N ALA A 129 11.78 -2.09 15.42
CA ALA A 129 13.01 -1.86 16.18
C ALA A 129 12.72 -1.78 17.70
N PHE A 130 11.67 -1.05 18.08
CA PHE A 130 11.23 -0.95 19.47
C PHE A 130 10.87 -2.31 20.07
N LYS A 131 10.08 -3.13 19.36
CA LYS A 131 9.71 -4.48 19.84
C LYS A 131 10.91 -5.39 20.08
N ARG A 132 11.95 -5.31 19.23
CA ARG A 132 13.18 -6.09 19.38
C ARG A 132 13.96 -5.68 20.64
N GLY A 133 14.10 -4.38 20.89
CA GLY A 133 14.78 -3.87 22.09
C GLY A 133 14.09 -4.22 23.42
N VAL A 134 12.79 -4.56 23.40
CA VAL A 134 12.03 -4.98 24.60
C VAL A 134 12.15 -6.48 24.87
N HIS A 135 12.47 -7.32 23.89
CA HIS A 135 12.67 -8.77 24.10
C HIS A 135 14.12 -9.15 24.49
N ASP A 136 15.08 -8.24 24.31
CA ASP A 136 16.51 -8.45 24.59
C ASP A 136 16.94 -7.99 26.00
N ASN A 137 16.00 -7.72 26.92
CA ASN A 137 16.27 -7.33 28.32
C ASN A 137 15.42 -8.14 29.30
#